data_AF-A0AAV0USH5-F1
#
_entry.id   AF-A0AAV0USH5-F1
#
_cell.length_a   1.000
_cell.length_b   1.000
_cell.length_c   1.000
_cell.angle_alpha   90.00
_cell.angle_beta   90.00
_cell.angle_gamma   90.00
#
_symmetry.space_group_name_H-M   'P 1'
#
loop_
_entity.id
_entity.type
_entity.pdbx_description
1 polymer ?
#
loop_
_entity_poly.entity_id
_entity_poly.type
_entity_poly.pdbx_seq_one_letter_code
_entity_poly.pdbx_strand_id
1 'polypeptide(L)'
;MPTSSAGSRVNSAWGSDELLQLVQAWEEVVDDPKNRLLLSTGERSTLHARFCAIAGSDKRSLSSVTRQHHRLCMSYRLIVETNKRSAKKKTPAWFDLSTAEQQELRRAYTNTEKGVTVIDFDLFQRLDRMCGGQPVATTNGTTKSTAPSKTKSKINLVKQKHCRKDSSNLEEDMLDTLKSTWTARDWALFVDAWQEAVDDFLDIGNEPDEKVRLPNWLIRQKFIALGGPRDTSVGSITAKKRCIIQSYHFICQCVAGLDALDQSDWFELTFNERFRLQRKLVSPKSSQRVGCEIDRDTFQKVGVIIKKEEELGTVLAPGHKRKRSHKKKVRKQSMSSETSSESSLPQSLTSFSSRGADEVSEPDSQMQSLDPSAEVEGMLVDEQVVEALLKAQNARFEQLMHELREERMEERKQNQAMLLEILYQRTPSEDCNQNVSDMESLVEKQQEQLMDLFSQMHRERQQEREDFHALVRQLCALPRS
;
A
#
# COMPACT_ATOMS: atom_id res chain seq x y z
N MET A 1 31.19 -33.09 30.04
CA MET A 1 29.73 -33.06 30.15
C MET A 1 29.25 -31.66 29.77
N PRO A 2 28.68 -31.44 28.57
CA PRO A 2 28.17 -30.13 28.20
C PRO A 2 26.85 -29.87 28.92
N THR A 3 26.83 -28.83 29.76
CA THR A 3 25.64 -28.35 30.46
C THR A 3 24.74 -27.62 29.46
N SER A 4 23.75 -28.35 28.94
CA SER A 4 22.72 -27.80 28.07
C SER A 4 21.83 -26.84 28.88
N SER A 5 22.09 -25.55 28.75
CA SER A 5 21.27 -24.48 29.31
C SER A 5 19.92 -24.45 28.59
N ALA A 6 18.91 -25.04 29.23
CA ALA A 6 17.52 -24.97 28.78
C ALA A 6 16.92 -23.59 29.14
N GLY A 7 17.39 -22.55 28.45
CA GLY A 7 16.73 -21.24 28.43
C GLY A 7 15.38 -21.36 27.71
N SER A 8 14.35 -20.77 28.28
CA SER A 8 13.00 -20.72 27.73
C SER A 8 13.02 -20.26 26.28
N ARG A 9 12.73 -21.18 25.35
CA ARG A 9 12.61 -20.91 23.92
C ARG A 9 11.39 -20.01 23.70
N VAL A 10 11.57 -18.71 23.83
CA VAL A 10 10.71 -17.74 23.15
C VAL A 10 10.78 -18.13 21.68
N ASN A 11 9.63 -18.44 21.07
CA ASN A 11 9.49 -18.94 19.70
C ASN A 11 9.96 -17.90 18.66
N SER A 12 11.26 -17.59 18.63
CA SER A 12 11.88 -16.89 17.53
C SER A 12 12.04 -17.89 16.42
N ALA A 13 11.43 -17.59 15.28
CA ALA A 13 11.60 -18.41 14.08
C ALA A 13 13.08 -18.47 13.62
N TRP A 14 13.95 -17.58 14.12
CA TRP A 14 15.38 -17.49 13.83
C TRP A 14 16.21 -17.75 15.10
N GLY A 15 17.21 -18.64 15.00
CA GLY A 15 18.15 -18.93 16.09
C GLY A 15 19.24 -17.85 16.21
N SER A 16 19.90 -17.73 17.37
CA SER A 16 20.97 -16.74 17.57
C SER A 16 22.14 -16.95 16.61
N ASP A 17 22.59 -18.20 16.42
CA ASP A 17 23.65 -18.53 15.44
C ASP A 17 23.27 -18.12 14.01
N GLU A 18 22.02 -18.34 13.63
CA GLU A 18 21.49 -17.99 12.31
C GLU A 18 21.45 -16.46 12.10
N LEU A 19 21.13 -15.70 13.16
CA LEU A 19 21.19 -14.24 13.12
C LEU A 19 22.63 -13.74 13.01
N LEU A 20 23.58 -14.36 13.69
CA LEU A 20 25.01 -14.02 13.57
C LEU A 20 25.54 -14.29 12.15
N GLN A 21 25.13 -15.40 11.53
CA GLN A 21 25.46 -15.70 10.13
C GLN A 21 24.86 -14.67 9.17
N LEU A 22 23.63 -14.22 9.43
CA LEU A 22 22.99 -13.15 8.65
C LEU A 22 23.73 -11.82 8.79
N VAL A 23 24.11 -11.44 10.01
CA VAL A 23 24.89 -10.21 10.24
C VAL A 23 26.27 -10.31 9.61
N GLN A 24 26.89 -11.48 9.59
CA GLN A 24 28.14 -11.70 8.87
C GLN A 24 27.98 -11.55 7.35
N ALA A 25 26.95 -12.19 6.76
CA ALA A 25 26.67 -12.05 5.33
C ALA A 25 26.40 -10.59 4.96
N TRP A 26 25.71 -9.85 5.83
CA TRP A 26 25.44 -8.43 5.69
C TRP A 26 26.72 -7.60 5.72
N GLU A 27 27.63 -7.88 6.66
CA GLU A 27 28.92 -7.19 6.80
C GLU A 27 29.75 -7.23 5.52
N GLU A 28 29.68 -8.35 4.79
CA GLU A 28 30.48 -8.64 3.62
C GLU A 28 29.89 -8.12 2.29
N VAL A 29 28.56 -7.90 2.23
CA VAL A 29 27.86 -7.63 0.95
C VAL A 29 27.27 -6.23 0.86
N VAL A 30 26.86 -5.63 1.97
CA VAL A 30 26.19 -4.31 1.93
C VAL A 30 27.21 -3.20 2.12
N ASP A 31 27.27 -2.29 1.16
CA ASP A 31 28.13 -1.12 1.20
C ASP A 31 27.70 -0.09 2.26
N ASP A 32 28.62 0.80 2.63
CA ASP A 32 28.30 1.89 3.54
C ASP A 32 27.31 2.90 2.93
N PRO A 33 26.34 3.42 3.70
CA PRO A 33 26.12 3.13 5.11
C PRO A 33 25.40 1.79 5.33
N LYS A 34 25.92 0.97 6.25
CA LYS A 34 25.36 -0.36 6.50
C LYS A 34 23.99 -0.34 7.18
N ASN A 35 23.60 0.75 7.82
CA ASN A 35 22.32 0.87 8.55
C ASN A 35 21.08 1.17 7.67
N ARG A 36 21.17 0.99 6.35
CA ARG A 36 20.06 1.25 5.40
C ARG A 36 18.90 0.27 5.61
N LEU A 37 17.68 0.80 5.77
CA LEU A 37 16.47 -0.02 5.94
C LEU A 37 16.06 -0.78 4.68
N LEU A 38 16.40 -0.22 3.52
CA LEU A 38 16.02 -0.73 2.20
C LEU A 38 17.29 -1.10 1.44
N LEU A 39 17.35 -2.36 1.03
CA LEU A 39 18.37 -2.88 0.13
C LEU A 39 17.82 -2.87 -1.30
N SER A 40 18.65 -2.53 -2.27
CA SER A 40 18.34 -2.69 -3.70
C SER A 40 18.04 -4.16 -4.04
N THR A 41 17.39 -4.41 -5.18
CA THR A 41 17.10 -5.78 -5.61
C THR A 41 18.38 -6.63 -5.76
N GLY A 42 19.48 -6.05 -6.24
CA GLY A 42 20.77 -6.72 -6.33
C GLY A 42 21.39 -7.04 -4.97
N GLU A 43 21.40 -6.08 -4.04
CA GLU A 43 21.90 -6.27 -2.66
C GLU A 43 21.09 -7.34 -1.92
N ARG A 44 19.77 -7.44 -2.15
CA ARG A 44 18.94 -8.49 -1.53
C ARG A 44 19.34 -9.89 -2.01
N SER A 45 19.51 -10.07 -3.31
CA SER A 45 19.90 -11.35 -3.90
C SER A 45 21.30 -11.78 -3.47
N THR A 46 22.25 -10.84 -3.45
CA THR A 46 23.63 -11.10 -3.02
C THR A 46 23.72 -11.40 -1.52
N LEU A 47 22.97 -10.67 -0.68
CA LEU A 47 22.87 -10.95 0.76
C LEU A 47 22.32 -12.35 1.02
N HIS A 48 21.26 -12.75 0.31
CA HIS A 48 20.68 -14.10 0.43
C HIS A 48 21.66 -15.18 -0.02
N ALA A 49 22.29 -15.01 -1.18
CA ALA A 49 23.29 -15.96 -1.67
C ALA A 49 24.45 -16.12 -0.67
N ARG A 50 24.93 -15.02 -0.10
CA ARG A 50 26.02 -15.07 0.88
C ARG A 50 25.59 -15.69 2.19
N PHE A 51 24.38 -15.39 2.66
CA PHE A 51 23.80 -16.04 3.84
C PHE A 51 23.73 -17.55 3.65
N CYS A 52 23.20 -18.04 2.52
CA CYS A 52 23.13 -19.48 2.23
C CYS A 52 24.51 -20.13 2.20
N ALA A 53 25.52 -19.45 1.66
CA ALA A 53 26.90 -19.93 1.63
C ALA A 53 27.51 -20.07 3.05
N ILE A 54 27.26 -19.10 3.94
CA ILE A 54 27.76 -19.12 5.32
C ILE A 54 26.99 -20.14 6.17
N ALA A 55 25.66 -20.20 6.02
CA ALA A 55 24.80 -21.10 6.77
C ALA A 55 24.91 -22.56 6.32
N GLY A 56 25.48 -22.81 5.13
CA GLY A 56 25.56 -24.13 4.52
C GLY A 56 24.18 -24.74 4.21
N SER A 57 23.13 -23.91 4.13
CA SER A 57 21.77 -24.37 3.83
C SER A 57 20.94 -23.28 3.15
N ASP A 58 20.01 -23.70 2.30
CA ASP A 58 19.06 -22.87 1.55
C ASP A 58 17.67 -22.82 2.22
N LYS A 59 17.58 -23.19 3.50
CA LYS A 59 16.31 -23.33 4.25
C LYS A 59 15.50 -22.02 4.33
N ARG A 60 16.16 -20.86 4.17
CA ARG A 60 15.51 -19.55 4.18
C ARG A 60 15.36 -19.02 2.78
N SER A 61 14.13 -18.61 2.45
CA SER A 61 13.86 -17.89 1.21
C SER A 61 14.46 -16.47 1.25
N LEU A 62 14.75 -15.93 0.06
CA LEU A 62 15.18 -14.53 -0.15
C LEU A 62 14.30 -13.53 0.62
N SER A 63 12.98 -13.71 0.55
CA SER A 63 12.01 -12.86 1.25
C SER A 63 12.12 -12.96 2.77
N SER A 64 12.42 -14.15 3.31
CA SER A 64 12.63 -14.35 4.75
C SER A 64 13.90 -13.64 5.22
N VAL A 65 15.01 -13.81 4.50
CA VAL A 65 16.31 -13.16 4.80
C VAL A 65 16.17 -11.64 4.75
N THR A 66 15.60 -11.11 3.66
CA THR A 66 15.40 -9.66 3.48
C THR A 66 14.53 -9.08 4.60
N ARG A 67 13.44 -9.78 4.96
CA ARG A 67 12.55 -9.33 6.04
C ARG A 67 13.29 -9.34 7.37
N GLN A 68 14.10 -10.36 7.64
CA GLN A 68 14.84 -10.44 8.91
C GLN A 68 15.94 -9.39 9.00
N HIS A 69 16.66 -9.11 7.90
CA HIS A 69 17.59 -7.98 7.80
C HIS A 69 16.91 -6.66 8.18
N HIS A 70 15.74 -6.39 7.59
CA HIS A 70 14.97 -5.18 7.91
C HIS A 70 14.63 -5.13 9.41
N ARG A 71 14.14 -6.24 9.99
CA ARG A 71 13.84 -6.32 11.43
C ARG A 71 15.05 -6.06 12.32
N LEU A 72 16.23 -6.56 11.94
CA LEU A 72 17.49 -6.30 12.67
C LEU A 72 17.85 -4.81 12.62
N CYS A 73 17.75 -4.16 11.45
CA CYS A 73 17.99 -2.72 11.33
C CYS A 73 17.06 -1.90 12.24
N MET A 74 15.77 -2.21 12.23
CA MET A 74 14.76 -1.52 13.07
C MET A 74 15.05 -1.69 14.56
N SER A 75 15.42 -2.91 14.94
CA SER A 75 15.75 -3.24 16.33
C SER A 75 17.04 -2.55 16.78
N TYR A 76 18.07 -2.52 15.93
CA TYR A 76 19.30 -1.78 16.18
C TYR A 76 19.03 -0.29 16.38
N ARG A 77 18.25 0.34 15.49
CA ARG A 77 17.86 1.76 15.61
C ARG A 77 17.14 2.05 16.92
N LEU A 78 16.17 1.22 17.32
CA LEU A 78 15.48 1.33 18.60
C LEU A 78 16.47 1.29 19.79
N ILE A 79 17.42 0.35 19.78
CA ILE A 79 18.40 0.21 20.87
C ILE A 79 19.30 1.44 20.94
N VAL A 80 19.86 1.88 19.80
CA VAL A 80 20.73 3.07 19.73
C VAL A 80 19.99 4.32 20.19
N GLU A 81 18.76 4.52 19.73
CA GLU A 81 17.95 5.66 20.13
C GLU A 81 17.61 5.63 21.62
N THR A 82 17.26 4.46 22.15
CA THR A 82 16.99 4.29 23.58
C THR A 82 18.24 4.60 24.40
N ASN A 83 19.40 4.07 24.01
CA ASN A 83 20.67 4.34 24.68
C ASN A 83 21.02 5.83 24.65
N LYS A 84 20.82 6.50 23.51
CA LYS A 84 21.03 7.95 23.37
C LYS A 84 20.09 8.76 24.27
N ARG A 85 18.81 8.37 24.36
CA ARG A 85 17.83 9.00 25.26
C ARG A 85 18.19 8.74 26.73
N SER A 86 18.65 7.53 27.05
CA SER A 86 19.06 7.15 28.40
C SER A 86 20.28 7.92 28.88
N ALA A 87 21.30 8.08 28.03
CA ALA A 87 22.48 8.88 28.34
C ALA A 87 22.12 10.35 28.65
N LYS A 88 21.19 10.94 27.91
CA LYS A 88 20.71 12.31 28.15
C LYS A 88 19.96 12.44 29.47
N LYS A 89 19.16 11.43 29.84
CA LYS A 89 18.31 11.44 31.04
C LYS A 89 18.99 10.82 32.28
N LYS A 90 20.22 10.31 32.14
CA LYS A 90 20.91 9.50 33.16
C LYS A 90 20.09 8.29 33.64
N THR A 91 19.30 7.70 32.74
CA THR A 91 18.57 6.45 32.99
C THR A 91 19.39 5.25 32.51
N PRO A 92 19.08 4.00 32.94
CA PRO A 92 19.80 2.81 32.52
C PRO A 92 19.79 2.62 30.99
N ALA A 93 20.86 2.03 30.43
CA ALA A 93 20.93 1.71 29.00
C ALA A 93 20.03 0.50 28.68
N TRP A 94 19.77 0.24 27.39
CA TRP A 94 18.85 -0.80 26.92
C TRP A 94 19.10 -2.18 27.57
N PHE A 95 20.36 -2.59 27.66
CA PHE A 95 20.74 -3.89 28.22
C PHE A 95 20.75 -3.93 29.75
N ASP A 96 20.69 -2.77 30.41
CA ASP A 96 20.53 -2.65 31.87
C ASP A 96 19.06 -2.63 32.29
N LEU A 97 18.13 -2.43 31.34
CA LEU A 97 16.70 -2.49 31.59
C LEU A 97 16.26 -3.93 31.87
N SER A 98 15.23 -4.08 32.71
CA SER A 98 14.60 -5.37 32.93
C SER A 98 13.97 -5.92 31.65
N THR A 99 13.84 -7.25 31.54
CA THR A 99 13.20 -7.90 30.38
C THR A 99 11.77 -7.39 30.15
N ALA A 100 11.05 -7.02 31.21
CA ALA A 100 9.70 -6.46 31.12
C ALA A 100 9.71 -5.06 30.48
N GLU A 101 10.62 -4.18 30.89
CA GLU A 101 10.77 -2.83 30.32
C GLU A 101 11.22 -2.89 28.86
N GLN A 102 12.17 -3.76 28.53
CA GLN A 102 12.60 -3.98 27.14
C GLN A 102 11.41 -4.43 26.28
N GLN A 103 10.57 -5.35 26.77
CA GLN A 103 9.38 -5.78 26.05
C GLN A 103 8.35 -4.65 25.88
N GLU A 104 8.16 -3.81 26.89
CA GLU A 104 7.24 -2.67 26.80
C GLU A 104 7.72 -1.63 25.78
N LEU A 105 9.01 -1.30 25.77
CA LEU A 105 9.60 -0.43 24.75
C LEU A 105 9.46 -1.02 23.35
N ARG A 106 9.67 -2.33 23.19
CA ARG A 106 9.40 -3.00 21.90
C ARG A 106 7.94 -2.88 21.51
N ARG A 107 6.98 -3.07 22.42
CA ARG A 107 5.55 -2.94 22.12
C ARG A 107 5.19 -1.54 21.68
N ALA A 108 5.62 -0.52 22.43
CA ALA A 108 5.42 0.88 22.11
C ALA A 108 5.98 1.22 20.72
N TYR A 109 7.18 0.72 20.39
CA TYR A 109 7.80 0.92 19.08
C TYR A 109 7.12 0.10 17.97
N THR A 110 6.66 -1.12 18.25
CA THR A 110 5.97 -1.93 17.23
C THR A 110 4.61 -1.38 16.83
N ASN A 111 4.00 -0.56 17.68
CA ASN A 111 2.77 0.15 17.35
C ASN A 111 3.01 1.20 16.26
N THR A 112 4.20 1.78 16.19
CA THR A 112 4.59 2.76 15.16
C THR A 112 5.27 2.08 13.96
N GLU A 113 6.18 1.13 14.21
CA GLU A 113 7.00 0.49 13.21
C GLU A 113 6.99 -1.03 13.35
N LYS A 114 6.41 -1.73 12.37
CA LYS A 114 6.23 -3.19 12.46
C LYS A 114 7.55 -3.94 12.28
N GLY A 115 7.89 -4.79 13.26
CA GLY A 115 8.88 -5.86 13.09
C GLY A 115 10.18 -5.66 13.86
N VAL A 116 10.11 -5.56 15.18
CA VAL A 116 11.30 -5.62 16.03
C VAL A 116 11.59 -7.08 16.39
N THR A 117 12.88 -7.45 16.42
CA THR A 117 13.37 -8.77 16.83
C THR A 117 14.17 -8.65 18.12
N VAL A 118 14.32 -9.76 18.85
CA VAL A 118 15.12 -9.76 20.08
C VAL A 118 16.59 -9.81 19.66
N ILE A 119 17.36 -8.82 20.10
CA ILE A 119 18.80 -8.72 19.88
C ILE A 119 19.47 -8.92 21.23
N ASP A 120 20.37 -9.91 21.31
CA ASP A 120 21.25 -10.10 22.46
C ASP A 120 22.42 -9.11 22.42
N PHE A 121 23.16 -9.02 23.52
CA PHE A 121 24.22 -8.03 23.66
C PHE A 121 25.37 -8.23 22.64
N ASP A 122 25.72 -9.49 22.36
CA ASP A 122 26.80 -9.83 21.44
C ASP A 122 26.44 -9.49 19.98
N LEU A 123 25.21 -9.80 19.57
CA LEU A 123 24.68 -9.41 18.26
C LEU A 123 24.60 -7.89 18.11
N PHE A 124 24.21 -7.18 19.18
CA PHE A 124 24.19 -5.72 19.17
C PHE A 124 25.58 -5.13 18.99
N GLN A 125 26.60 -5.61 19.73
CA GLN A 125 27.97 -5.12 19.56
C GLN A 125 28.46 -5.29 18.11
N ARG A 126 28.13 -6.42 17.47
CA ARG A 126 28.52 -6.66 16.08
C ARG A 126 27.82 -5.71 15.12
N LEU A 127 26.52 -5.50 15.32
CA LEU A 127 25.74 -4.53 14.54
C LEU A 127 26.26 -3.10 14.72
N ASP A 128 26.61 -2.72 15.95
CA ASP A 128 27.12 -1.39 16.27
C ASP A 128 28.47 -1.12 15.61
N ARG A 129 29.39 -2.10 15.65
CA ARG A 129 30.67 -2.04 14.94
C ARG A 129 30.47 -1.86 13.43
N MET A 130 29.51 -2.57 12.84
CA MET A 130 29.23 -2.49 11.41
C MET A 130 28.57 -1.17 10.99
N CYS A 131 27.65 -0.64 11.80
CA CYS A 131 26.84 0.53 11.45
C CYS A 131 27.51 1.86 11.77
N GLY A 132 28.79 1.86 12.16
CA GLY A 132 29.57 3.08 12.43
C GLY A 132 29.58 3.53 13.89
N GLY A 133 29.25 2.64 14.83
CA GLY A 133 29.62 2.82 16.22
C GLY A 133 31.14 2.91 16.33
N GLN A 134 31.67 4.11 16.63
CA GLN A 134 33.08 4.25 16.99
C GLN A 134 33.37 3.24 18.12
N PRO A 135 34.37 2.35 17.97
CA PRO A 135 34.67 1.38 19.02
C PRO A 135 34.99 2.15 20.29
N VAL A 136 34.06 2.10 21.26
CA VAL A 136 34.30 2.64 22.59
C VAL A 136 35.36 1.73 23.18
N ALA A 137 36.62 2.19 23.15
CA ALA A 137 37.74 1.45 23.69
C ALA A 137 37.42 1.08 25.14
N THR A 138 37.10 -0.19 25.37
CA THR A 138 36.81 -0.73 26.69
C THR A 138 38.08 -0.67 27.51
N THR A 139 38.31 0.45 28.21
CA THR A 139 39.42 0.61 29.15
C THR A 139 39.13 -0.23 30.39
N ASN A 140 39.38 -1.53 30.30
CA ASN A 140 39.34 -2.45 31.43
C ASN A 140 40.70 -2.42 32.15
N GLY A 141 40.77 -1.63 33.23
CA GLY A 141 41.42 -1.98 34.50
C GLY A 141 42.94 -2.19 34.54
N THR A 142 43.64 -1.31 35.25
CA THR A 142 44.78 -1.72 36.10
C THR A 142 44.67 -1.05 37.45
N THR A 143 44.31 -1.84 38.46
CA THR A 143 44.43 -1.53 39.87
C THR A 143 45.88 -1.75 40.32
N LYS A 144 46.60 -0.71 40.76
CA LYS A 144 47.59 -0.83 41.86
C LYS A 144 48.04 0.53 42.43
N SER A 145 47.66 0.70 43.69
CA SER A 145 48.35 1.33 44.84
C SER A 145 49.02 2.73 44.78
N THR A 146 48.61 3.50 45.79
CA THR A 146 49.42 4.30 46.74
C THR A 146 49.98 5.69 46.38
N ALA A 147 49.38 6.66 47.09
CA ALA A 147 50.01 7.77 47.83
C ALA A 147 50.26 9.10 47.11
N PRO A 148 50.25 10.23 47.86
CA PRO A 148 49.74 11.51 47.37
C PRO A 148 50.86 12.49 47.02
N SER A 149 50.64 13.34 46.01
CA SER A 149 51.39 14.60 45.94
C SER A 149 50.54 15.71 45.34
N LYS A 150 50.58 16.83 46.06
CA LYS A 150 50.02 18.13 45.69
C LYS A 150 50.78 18.65 44.47
N THR A 151 50.09 19.11 43.44
CA THR A 151 50.56 20.31 42.73
C THR A 151 49.40 21.05 42.07
N LYS A 152 49.23 22.30 42.49
CA LYS A 152 48.39 23.32 41.86
C LYS A 152 48.89 23.54 40.44
N SER A 153 48.00 23.58 39.47
CA SER A 153 48.20 24.34 38.23
C SER A 153 46.85 24.72 37.64
N LYS A 154 46.49 25.98 37.87
CA LYS A 154 45.55 26.74 37.05
C LYS A 154 46.11 26.76 35.62
N ILE A 155 45.31 26.42 34.61
CA ILE A 155 45.41 26.97 33.24
C ILE A 155 44.03 26.92 32.59
N ASN A 156 43.47 28.12 32.44
CA ASN A 156 42.68 28.67 31.34
C ASN A 156 41.63 27.81 30.62
N LEU A 157 40.40 28.04 31.07
CA LEU A 157 39.16 28.06 30.32
C LEU A 157 39.28 29.02 29.11
N VAL A 158 39.45 28.49 27.91
CA VAL A 158 39.17 29.23 26.66
C VAL A 158 37.84 28.74 26.11
N LYS A 159 36.85 29.63 26.21
CA LYS A 159 35.60 29.62 25.46
C LYS A 159 35.89 29.33 23.98
N GLN A 160 35.35 28.24 23.44
CA GLN A 160 35.11 28.15 22.01
C GLN A 160 33.60 28.15 21.75
N LYS A 161 33.20 29.28 21.17
CA LYS A 161 31.87 29.70 20.74
C LYS A 161 31.69 29.27 19.29
N HIS A 162 30.44 28.96 18.93
CA HIS A 162 29.92 28.66 17.57
C HIS A 162 30.19 27.28 16.96
N CYS A 163 29.17 26.42 17.00
CA CYS A 163 28.53 25.94 15.77
C CYS A 163 27.04 25.64 16.04
N ARG A 164 26.19 26.63 15.75
CA ARG A 164 24.74 26.49 15.61
C ARG A 164 24.48 26.40 14.10
N LYS A 165 24.20 25.21 13.59
CA LYS A 165 23.27 24.99 12.47
C LYS A 165 23.05 23.48 12.27
N ASP A 166 21.86 23.16 11.79
CA ASP A 166 21.37 21.84 11.35
C ASP A 166 20.82 20.92 12.44
N SER A 167 19.68 21.33 12.99
CA SER A 167 18.78 20.49 13.79
C SER A 167 17.34 20.47 13.22
N SER A 168 17.13 20.89 11.97
CA SER A 168 15.78 21.00 11.37
C SER A 168 15.37 19.81 10.50
N ASN A 169 16.26 18.87 10.18
CA ASN A 169 16.00 17.85 9.15
C ASN A 169 15.47 16.50 9.67
N LEU A 170 15.23 16.35 10.98
CA LEU A 170 14.75 15.10 11.59
C LEU A 170 13.27 15.15 12.03
N GLU A 171 12.66 16.33 12.08
CA GLU A 171 11.21 16.43 12.35
C GLU A 171 10.37 16.24 11.09
N GLU A 172 10.92 16.55 9.90
CA GLU A 172 10.22 16.40 8.62
C GLU A 172 9.91 14.93 8.27
N ASP A 173 10.86 14.01 8.54
CA ASP A 173 10.72 12.58 8.23
C ASP A 173 9.76 11.85 9.21
N MET A 174 9.64 12.34 10.45
CA MET A 174 8.66 11.82 11.43
C MET A 174 7.24 12.34 11.14
N LEU A 175 7.12 13.54 10.56
CA LEU A 175 5.85 14.10 10.11
C LEU A 175 5.28 13.37 8.89
N ASP A 176 6.11 12.87 7.98
CA ASP A 176 5.65 12.13 6.80
C ASP A 176 5.13 10.72 7.13
N THR A 177 5.62 10.09 8.20
CA THR A 177 5.13 8.77 8.62
C THR A 177 3.74 8.85 9.29
N LEU A 178 3.40 9.97 9.92
CA LEU A 178 2.08 10.24 10.50
C LEU A 178 1.01 10.61 9.45
N LYS A 179 1.42 11.10 8.27
CA LYS A 179 0.50 11.50 7.19
C LYS A 179 -0.27 10.35 6.54
N SER A 180 0.12 9.09 6.78
CA SER A 180 -0.58 7.93 6.19
C SER A 180 -1.81 7.45 6.99
N THR A 181 -2.15 8.14 8.09
CA THR A 181 -3.30 7.76 8.92
C THR A 181 -4.57 8.42 8.40
N TRP A 182 -5.49 7.62 7.87
CA TRP A 182 -6.82 8.08 7.44
C TRP A 182 -7.56 8.74 8.60
N THR A 183 -7.83 10.04 8.47
CA THR A 183 -8.59 10.82 9.43
C THR A 183 -10.09 10.59 9.26
N ALA A 184 -10.90 10.99 10.24
CA ALA A 184 -12.37 10.95 10.12
C ALA A 184 -12.87 11.74 8.90
N ARG A 185 -12.20 12.86 8.57
CA ARG A 185 -12.46 13.64 7.37
C ARG A 185 -12.18 12.84 6.11
N ASP A 186 -11.06 12.12 6.05
CA ASP A 186 -10.72 11.30 4.88
C ASP A 186 -11.73 10.16 4.68
N TRP A 187 -12.28 9.62 5.76
CA TRP A 187 -13.35 8.61 5.67
C TRP A 187 -14.62 9.18 5.05
N ALA A 188 -15.06 10.37 5.48
CA ALA A 188 -16.23 11.04 4.90
C ALA A 188 -16.02 11.33 3.41
N LEU A 189 -14.88 11.94 3.05
CA LEU A 189 -14.52 12.23 1.66
C LEU A 189 -14.45 10.95 0.80
N PHE A 190 -13.97 9.84 1.36
CA PHE A 190 -13.92 8.56 0.66
C PHE A 190 -15.31 8.01 0.33
N VAL A 191 -16.25 8.09 1.29
CA VAL A 191 -17.61 7.60 1.08
C VAL A 191 -18.34 8.47 0.04
N ASP A 192 -18.20 9.79 0.13
CA ASP A 192 -18.77 10.72 -0.85
C ASP A 192 -18.15 10.50 -2.25
N ALA A 193 -16.82 10.32 -2.32
CA ALA A 193 -16.14 10.00 -3.58
C ALA A 193 -16.57 8.66 -4.19
N TRP A 194 -16.82 7.64 -3.36
CA TRP A 194 -17.31 6.36 -3.83
C TRP A 194 -18.75 6.49 -4.33
N GLN A 195 -19.59 7.27 -3.66
CA GLN A 195 -20.92 7.58 -4.13
C GLN A 195 -20.91 8.28 -5.49
N GLU A 196 -20.15 9.37 -5.66
CA GLU A 196 -20.01 10.05 -6.95
C GLU A 196 -19.47 9.13 -8.03
N ALA A 197 -18.50 8.28 -7.71
CA ALA A 197 -17.96 7.32 -8.68
C ALA A 197 -19.00 6.29 -9.12
N VAL A 198 -19.91 5.86 -8.24
CA VAL A 198 -21.03 4.97 -8.61
C VAL A 198 -22.05 5.72 -9.47
N ASP A 199 -22.40 6.94 -9.08
CA ASP A 199 -23.41 7.76 -9.76
C ASP A 199 -22.95 8.14 -11.17
N ASP A 200 -21.73 8.68 -11.33
CA ASP A 200 -21.13 8.95 -12.65
C ASP A 200 -21.11 7.69 -13.52
N PHE A 201 -20.81 6.54 -12.92
CA PHE A 201 -20.67 5.28 -13.67
C PHE A 201 -22.03 4.71 -14.10
N LEU A 202 -23.10 4.99 -13.36
CA LEU A 202 -24.47 4.72 -13.78
C LEU A 202 -24.90 5.69 -14.90
N ASP A 203 -24.55 6.97 -14.78
CA ASP A 203 -24.93 8.02 -15.74
C ASP A 203 -24.24 7.89 -17.10
N ILE A 204 -23.00 7.39 -17.13
CA ILE A 204 -22.25 7.13 -18.38
C ILE A 204 -22.96 6.08 -19.26
N GLY A 205 -23.94 5.35 -18.71
CA GLY A 205 -24.77 4.44 -19.48
C GLY A 205 -23.95 3.25 -19.94
N ASN A 206 -23.64 2.34 -19.03
CA ASN A 206 -23.21 1.02 -19.47
C ASN A 206 -24.36 0.40 -20.27
N GLU A 207 -24.05 -0.06 -21.48
CA GLU A 207 -24.92 -0.96 -22.22
C GLU A 207 -25.33 -2.09 -21.27
N PRO A 208 -26.63 -2.39 -21.12
CA PRO A 208 -27.14 -3.33 -20.12
C PRO A 208 -26.52 -4.74 -20.23
N ASP A 209 -25.87 -5.04 -21.35
CA ASP A 209 -25.23 -6.34 -21.57
C ASP A 209 -23.77 -6.42 -21.07
N GLU A 210 -23.10 -5.31 -20.75
CA GLU A 210 -21.70 -5.31 -20.30
C GLU A 210 -21.59 -5.21 -18.77
N LYS A 211 -21.18 -6.31 -18.14
CA LYS A 211 -20.95 -6.39 -16.69
C LYS A 211 -19.66 -5.67 -16.31
N VAL A 212 -19.70 -4.35 -16.24
CA VAL A 212 -18.52 -3.58 -15.85
C VAL A 212 -18.55 -3.33 -14.35
N ARG A 213 -17.55 -3.87 -13.65
CA ARG A 213 -17.34 -3.59 -12.23
C ARG A 213 -16.78 -2.18 -12.08
N LEU A 214 -17.32 -1.41 -11.12
CA LEU A 214 -16.82 -0.08 -10.79
C LEU A 214 -15.30 -0.10 -10.56
N PRO A 215 -14.50 0.60 -11.39
CA PRO A 215 -13.06 0.62 -11.23
C PRO A 215 -12.62 1.43 -10.00
N ASN A 216 -11.76 0.87 -9.16
CA ASN A 216 -11.28 1.56 -7.95
C ASN A 216 -10.42 2.80 -8.24
N TRP A 217 -9.88 2.94 -9.46
CA TRP A 217 -9.16 4.15 -9.86
C TRP A 217 -10.10 5.35 -10.02
N LEU A 218 -11.38 5.13 -10.37
CA LEU A 218 -12.38 6.19 -10.48
C LEU A 218 -12.74 6.74 -9.10
N ILE A 219 -12.95 5.84 -8.11
CA ILE A 219 -13.15 6.22 -6.70
C ILE A 219 -11.95 7.06 -6.20
N ARG A 220 -10.73 6.64 -6.54
CA ARG A 220 -9.51 7.39 -6.19
C ARG A 220 -9.52 8.79 -6.82
N GLN A 221 -9.88 8.89 -8.09
CA GLN A 221 -9.93 10.16 -8.81
C GLN A 221 -10.91 11.12 -8.15
N LYS A 222 -12.13 10.67 -7.85
CA LYS A 222 -13.14 11.44 -7.12
C LYS A 222 -12.65 11.84 -5.73
N PHE A 223 -12.01 10.91 -5.02
CA PHE A 223 -11.46 11.19 -3.69
C PHE A 223 -10.43 12.32 -3.70
N ILE A 224 -9.54 12.35 -4.70
CA ILE A 224 -8.56 13.43 -4.86
C ILE A 224 -9.26 14.74 -5.28
N ALA A 225 -10.28 14.66 -6.15
CA ALA A 225 -11.05 15.83 -6.58
C ALA A 225 -11.77 16.50 -5.40
N LEU A 226 -12.29 15.72 -4.45
CA LEU A 226 -12.91 16.21 -3.22
C LEU A 226 -11.90 16.68 -2.15
N GLY A 227 -10.60 16.74 -2.48
CA GLY A 227 -9.55 17.24 -1.60
C GLY A 227 -8.87 16.17 -0.73
N GLY A 228 -9.05 14.89 -1.04
CA GLY A 228 -8.31 13.80 -0.42
C GLY A 228 -6.81 13.83 -0.77
N PRO A 229 -5.94 13.18 0.03
CA PRO A 229 -4.49 13.18 -0.20
C PRO A 229 -4.10 12.59 -1.56
N ARG A 230 -3.31 13.35 -2.34
CA ARG A 230 -2.90 13.00 -3.72
C ARG A 230 -2.01 11.75 -3.80
N ASP A 231 -1.29 11.46 -2.74
CA ASP A 231 -0.41 10.30 -2.55
C ASP A 231 -1.19 9.00 -2.24
N THR A 232 -2.49 9.09 -1.96
CA THR A 232 -3.34 7.92 -1.72
C THR A 232 -3.29 7.00 -2.93
N SER A 233 -2.87 5.74 -2.77
CA SER A 233 -2.79 4.78 -3.87
C SER A 233 -4.15 4.11 -4.16
N VAL A 234 -4.33 3.58 -5.37
CA VAL A 234 -5.51 2.75 -5.72
C VAL A 234 -5.61 1.52 -4.81
N GLY A 235 -4.46 0.97 -4.37
CA GLY A 235 -4.42 -0.13 -3.40
C GLY A 235 -4.99 0.26 -2.04
N SER A 236 -4.71 1.49 -1.56
CA SER A 236 -5.28 2.04 -0.33
C SER A 236 -6.80 2.18 -0.42
N ILE A 237 -7.30 2.78 -1.52
CA ILE A 237 -8.74 2.89 -1.84
C ILE A 237 -9.41 1.50 -1.86
N THR A 238 -8.77 0.53 -2.52
CA THR A 238 -9.29 -0.85 -2.60
C THR A 238 -9.38 -1.52 -1.23
N ALA A 239 -8.34 -1.35 -0.40
CA ALA A 239 -8.31 -1.91 0.95
C ALA A 239 -9.37 -1.25 1.84
N LYS A 240 -9.55 0.07 1.72
CA LYS A 240 -10.56 0.84 2.47
C LYS A 240 -11.97 0.48 2.08
N LYS A 241 -12.27 0.42 0.78
CA LYS A 241 -13.55 -0.07 0.25
C LYS A 241 -13.93 -1.42 0.84
N ARG A 242 -13.00 -2.40 0.79
CA ARG A 242 -13.23 -3.73 1.37
C ARG A 242 -13.50 -3.68 2.87
N CYS A 243 -12.78 -2.83 3.59
CA CYS A 243 -12.95 -2.68 5.03
C CYS A 243 -14.32 -2.10 5.40
N ILE A 244 -14.81 -1.11 4.63
CA ILE A 244 -16.16 -0.54 4.82
C ILE A 244 -17.22 -1.58 4.51
N ILE A 245 -17.12 -2.29 3.37
CA ILE A 245 -18.09 -3.34 3.00
C ILE A 245 -18.19 -4.41 4.10
N GLN A 246 -17.05 -4.89 4.60
CA GLN A 246 -17.02 -5.86 5.70
C GLN A 246 -17.65 -5.31 6.98
N SER A 247 -17.38 -4.05 7.30
CA SER A 247 -17.94 -3.36 8.47
C SER A 247 -19.44 -3.15 8.34
N TYR A 248 -19.93 -2.77 7.16
CA TYR A 248 -21.35 -2.61 6.85
C TYR A 248 -22.11 -3.92 7.05
N HIS A 249 -21.65 -5.02 6.45
CA HIS A 249 -22.30 -6.32 6.63
C HIS A 249 -22.28 -6.80 8.09
N PHE A 250 -21.19 -6.53 8.82
CA PHE A 250 -21.12 -6.82 10.24
C PHE A 250 -22.16 -6.03 11.05
N ILE A 251 -22.30 -4.73 10.76
CA ILE A 251 -23.32 -3.89 11.42
C ILE A 251 -24.73 -4.40 11.05
N CYS A 252 -25.01 -4.74 9.79
CA CYS A 252 -26.30 -5.35 9.41
C CYS A 252 -26.63 -6.61 10.22
N GLN A 253 -25.64 -7.50 10.43
CA GLN A 253 -25.83 -8.69 11.26
C GLN A 253 -26.10 -8.34 12.73
N CYS A 254 -25.41 -7.33 13.27
CA CYS A 254 -25.63 -6.88 14.63
C CYS A 254 -27.00 -6.23 14.81
N VAL A 255 -27.42 -5.37 13.88
CA VAL A 255 -28.74 -4.73 13.89
C VAL A 255 -29.83 -5.80 13.86
N ALA A 256 -29.75 -6.78 12.97
CA ALA A 256 -30.71 -7.89 12.92
C ALA A 256 -30.71 -8.74 14.22
N GLY A 257 -29.55 -8.94 14.84
CA GLY A 257 -29.42 -9.68 16.08
C GLY A 257 -29.97 -8.94 17.31
N LEU A 258 -29.75 -7.63 17.39
CA LEU A 258 -30.28 -6.79 18.46
C LEU A 258 -31.80 -6.61 18.33
N ASP A 259 -32.29 -6.41 17.11
CA ASP A 259 -33.73 -6.35 16.82
C ASP A 259 -34.46 -7.61 17.29
N ALA A 260 -33.85 -8.78 17.10
CA ALA A 260 -34.39 -10.07 17.55
C ALA A 260 -34.32 -10.28 19.08
N LEU A 261 -33.41 -9.61 19.79
CA LEU A 261 -33.20 -9.81 21.23
C LEU A 261 -34.03 -8.85 22.08
N ASP A 262 -33.89 -7.55 21.85
CA ASP A 262 -34.40 -6.51 22.73
C ASP A 262 -34.86 -5.24 22.00
N GLN A 263 -34.84 -5.24 20.66
CA GLN A 263 -35.14 -4.06 19.82
C GLN A 263 -34.19 -2.88 20.10
N SER A 264 -33.00 -3.14 20.65
CA SER A 264 -31.98 -2.10 20.82
C SER A 264 -31.43 -1.65 19.47
N ASP A 265 -31.34 -0.34 19.28
CA ASP A 265 -30.71 0.22 18.08
C ASP A 265 -29.18 0.24 18.24
N TRP A 266 -28.48 -0.37 17.27
CA TRP A 266 -27.01 -0.38 17.20
C TRP A 266 -26.39 1.02 17.33
N PHE A 267 -27.03 2.03 16.76
CA PHE A 267 -26.49 3.40 16.73
C PHE A 267 -26.70 4.17 18.04
N GLU A 268 -27.59 3.71 18.92
CA GLU A 268 -27.77 4.26 20.27
C GLU A 268 -26.76 3.69 21.27
N LEU A 269 -26.05 2.61 20.90
CA LEU A 269 -24.99 2.04 21.71
C LEU A 269 -23.75 2.95 21.72
N THR A 270 -23.17 3.09 22.91
CA THR A 270 -21.89 3.78 23.07
C THR A 270 -20.79 3.08 22.26
N PHE A 271 -19.75 3.82 21.90
CA PHE A 271 -18.60 3.25 21.19
C PHE A 271 -18.01 2.02 21.91
N ASN A 272 -17.93 2.05 23.24
CA ASN A 272 -17.40 0.94 24.03
C ASN A 272 -18.28 -0.31 23.96
N GLU A 273 -19.60 -0.16 23.88
CA GLU A 273 -20.54 -1.27 23.72
C GLU A 273 -20.44 -1.88 22.33
N ARG A 274 -20.44 -1.04 21.28
CA ARG A 274 -20.21 -1.48 19.89
C ARG A 274 -18.88 -2.23 19.77
N PHE A 275 -17.82 -1.70 20.36
CA PHE A 275 -16.49 -2.34 20.35
C PHE A 275 -16.46 -3.67 21.09
N ARG A 276 -17.18 -3.80 22.21
CA ARG A 276 -17.33 -5.07 22.94
C ARG A 276 -18.12 -6.09 22.14
N LEU A 277 -19.22 -5.70 21.50
CA LEU A 277 -20.01 -6.58 20.63
C LEU A 277 -19.17 -7.07 19.45
N GLN A 278 -18.41 -6.17 18.82
CA GLN A 278 -17.49 -6.52 17.74
C GLN A 278 -16.46 -7.55 18.18
N ARG A 279 -15.85 -7.38 19.36
CA ARG A 279 -14.89 -8.37 19.89
C ARG A 279 -15.51 -9.72 20.25
N LYS A 280 -16.79 -9.76 20.61
CA LYS A 280 -17.49 -11.01 20.95
C LYS A 280 -17.86 -11.81 19.69
N LEU A 281 -18.36 -11.12 18.67
CA LEU A 281 -18.89 -11.73 17.45
C LEU A 281 -17.80 -11.99 16.39
N VAL A 282 -16.79 -11.13 16.34
CA VAL A 282 -15.68 -11.26 15.41
C VAL A 282 -14.49 -11.89 16.14
N SER A 283 -13.89 -12.92 15.54
CA SER A 283 -12.75 -13.64 16.12
C SER A 283 -11.70 -12.67 16.68
N PRO A 284 -11.11 -12.92 17.87
CA PRO A 284 -10.13 -12.04 18.50
C PRO A 284 -8.92 -11.67 17.62
N LYS A 285 -8.67 -12.43 16.55
CA LYS A 285 -7.59 -12.21 15.60
C LYS A 285 -7.90 -11.17 14.52
N SER A 286 -9.17 -10.81 14.35
CA SER A 286 -9.61 -9.77 13.41
C SER A 286 -9.57 -8.42 14.13
N SER A 287 -8.45 -7.71 14.02
CA SER A 287 -8.24 -6.40 14.64
C SER A 287 -8.90 -5.25 13.88
N GLN A 288 -9.91 -5.50 13.04
CA GLN A 288 -10.54 -4.44 12.26
C GLN A 288 -11.37 -3.55 13.20
N ARG A 289 -10.83 -2.37 13.56
CA ARG A 289 -11.55 -1.37 14.37
C ARG A 289 -12.69 -0.66 13.63
N VAL A 290 -12.75 -0.80 12.31
CA VAL A 290 -13.47 0.13 11.43
C VAL A 290 -14.99 0.07 11.60
N GLY A 291 -15.56 -1.06 12.02
CA GLY A 291 -17.01 -1.18 12.23
C GLY A 291 -17.58 -0.35 13.38
N CYS A 292 -16.77 0.05 14.36
CA CYS A 292 -17.26 0.85 15.50
C CYS A 292 -17.28 2.35 15.23
N GLU A 293 -16.60 2.80 14.18
CA GLU A 293 -16.43 4.22 13.84
C GLU A 293 -17.46 4.71 12.82
N ILE A 294 -18.24 3.80 12.22
CA ILE A 294 -19.31 4.14 11.28
C ILE A 294 -20.52 4.69 12.05
N ASP A 295 -20.89 5.94 11.77
CA ASP A 295 -22.11 6.58 12.26
C ASP A 295 -23.35 6.18 11.45
N ARG A 296 -24.53 6.61 11.91
CA ARG A 296 -25.83 6.26 11.30
C ARG A 296 -25.91 6.74 9.85
N ASP A 297 -25.48 7.97 9.61
CA ASP A 297 -25.57 8.60 8.28
C ASP A 297 -24.62 7.93 7.29
N THR A 298 -23.38 7.66 7.70
CA THR A 298 -22.40 6.93 6.89
C THR A 298 -22.88 5.52 6.60
N PHE A 299 -23.48 4.83 7.58
CA PHE A 299 -24.04 3.49 7.36
C PHE A 299 -25.16 3.50 6.31
N GLN A 300 -26.08 4.46 6.39
CA GLN A 300 -27.16 4.62 5.40
C GLN A 300 -26.62 4.93 4.01
N LYS A 301 -25.68 5.89 3.91
CA LYS A 301 -25.00 6.23 2.64
C LYS A 301 -24.32 5.00 2.03
N VAL A 302 -23.52 4.27 2.82
CA VAL A 302 -22.84 3.05 2.35
C VAL A 302 -23.84 2.00 1.88
N GLY A 303 -24.98 1.85 2.55
CA GLY A 303 -26.05 0.95 2.11
C GLY A 303 -26.61 1.32 0.72
N VAL A 304 -26.84 2.61 0.46
CA VAL A 304 -27.26 3.10 -0.86
C VAL A 304 -26.19 2.84 -1.92
N ILE A 305 -24.92 3.13 -1.62
CA ILE A 305 -23.78 2.89 -2.53
C ILE A 305 -23.67 1.41 -2.88
N ILE A 306 -23.71 0.52 -1.89
CA ILE A 306 -23.60 -0.93 -2.11
C ILE A 306 -24.76 -1.43 -2.96
N LYS A 307 -26.00 -0.98 -2.70
CA LYS A 307 -27.16 -1.36 -3.51
C LYS A 307 -27.01 -0.92 -4.98
N LYS A 308 -26.58 0.32 -5.23
CA LYS A 308 -26.30 0.82 -6.58
C LYS A 308 -25.16 0.05 -7.26
N GLU A 309 -24.11 -0.30 -6.52
CA GLU A 309 -23.01 -1.12 -7.05
C GLU A 309 -23.44 -2.57 -7.32
N GLU A 310 -24.36 -3.11 -6.52
CA GLU A 310 -24.99 -4.41 -6.80
C GLU A 310 -25.85 -4.35 -8.06
N GLU A 311 -26.59 -3.27 -8.31
CA GLU A 311 -27.35 -3.05 -9.56
C GLU A 311 -26.42 -3.08 -10.79
N LEU A 312 -25.22 -2.46 -10.70
CA LEU A 312 -24.18 -2.57 -11.73
C LEU A 312 -23.71 -4.02 -11.97
N GLY A 313 -23.70 -4.86 -10.94
CA GLY A 313 -23.27 -6.26 -11.03
C GLY A 313 -24.38 -7.27 -11.36
N THR A 314 -25.64 -6.93 -11.07
CA THR A 314 -26.81 -7.82 -11.14
C THR A 314 -27.62 -7.69 -12.42
N VAL A 315 -27.18 -6.90 -13.41
CA VAL A 315 -27.67 -7.00 -14.79
C VAL A 315 -27.24 -8.35 -15.38
N LEU A 316 -27.92 -9.39 -14.91
CA LEU A 316 -27.95 -10.71 -15.48
C LEU A 316 -28.99 -10.62 -16.59
N ALA A 317 -28.49 -10.61 -17.82
CA ALA A 317 -29.29 -10.91 -18.99
C ALA A 317 -30.30 -12.04 -18.67
N PRO A 318 -31.62 -11.83 -18.80
CA PRO A 318 -32.61 -12.89 -18.74
C PRO A 318 -32.50 -13.68 -20.05
N GLY A 319 -31.37 -14.34 -20.28
CA GLY A 319 -31.02 -14.83 -21.61
C GLY A 319 -29.97 -15.92 -21.57
N HIS A 320 -30.43 -17.15 -21.77
CA HIS A 320 -29.63 -18.32 -22.14
C HIS A 320 -28.56 -18.81 -21.15
N LYS A 321 -29.04 -19.54 -20.14
CA LYS A 321 -28.33 -20.73 -19.66
C LYS A 321 -28.20 -21.73 -20.82
N ARG A 322 -27.13 -21.64 -21.62
CA ARG A 322 -26.71 -22.78 -22.46
C ARG A 322 -26.38 -23.93 -21.51
N LYS A 323 -27.28 -24.92 -21.52
CA LYS A 323 -27.26 -26.16 -20.76
C LYS A 323 -26.02 -26.95 -21.17
N ARG A 324 -24.87 -26.66 -20.54
CA ARG A 324 -23.66 -27.47 -20.69
C ARG A 324 -23.91 -28.79 -19.95
N SER A 325 -24.29 -29.80 -20.70
CA SER A 325 -24.61 -31.15 -20.25
C SER A 325 -23.37 -31.85 -19.70
N HIS A 326 -23.06 -31.62 -18.42
CA HIS A 326 -22.18 -32.53 -17.69
C HIS A 326 -22.96 -33.79 -17.32
N LYS A 327 -22.69 -34.86 -18.08
CA LYS A 327 -23.13 -36.24 -17.85
C LYS A 327 -22.53 -36.77 -16.54
N LYS A 328 -23.21 -36.53 -15.41
CA LYS A 328 -22.83 -37.08 -14.10
C LYS A 328 -23.62 -38.38 -13.86
N LYS A 329 -22.88 -39.48 -13.67
CA LYS A 329 -23.39 -40.82 -13.34
C LYS A 329 -24.24 -40.76 -12.07
N VAL A 330 -25.44 -41.31 -12.18
CA VAL A 330 -26.47 -41.43 -11.13
C VAL A 330 -26.03 -42.43 -10.05
N ARG A 331 -26.06 -42.02 -8.78
CA ARG A 331 -26.25 -42.93 -7.64
C ARG A 331 -27.51 -42.47 -6.91
N LYS A 332 -28.49 -43.38 -6.87
CA LYS A 332 -29.85 -43.21 -6.36
C LYS A 332 -29.84 -42.97 -4.85
N GLN A 333 -30.65 -42.02 -4.39
CA GLN A 333 -31.35 -42.10 -3.11
C GLN A 333 -32.69 -41.38 -3.25
N SER A 334 -33.75 -42.09 -2.84
CA SER A 334 -35.16 -41.73 -2.94
C SER A 334 -35.69 -41.13 -1.63
N MET A 335 -36.94 -40.65 -1.68
CA MET A 335 -37.89 -40.20 -0.62
C MET A 335 -38.09 -38.67 -0.66
N SER A 336 -39.21 -38.19 -1.24
CA SER A 336 -40.55 -37.95 -0.61
C SER A 336 -40.59 -36.51 -0.05
N SER A 337 -41.21 -35.50 -0.67
CA SER A 337 -42.60 -35.21 -1.13
C SER A 337 -43.32 -34.20 -0.22
N GLU A 338 -44.01 -33.22 -0.85
CA GLU A 338 -45.12 -32.35 -0.35
C GLU A 338 -44.73 -31.09 0.46
N THR A 339 -45.32 -29.88 0.32
CA THR A 339 -46.53 -29.33 -0.34
C THR A 339 -46.50 -27.77 -0.31
N SER A 340 -47.18 -27.12 -1.28
CA SER A 340 -47.88 -25.80 -1.26
C SER A 340 -47.09 -24.51 -0.87
N SER A 341 -47.43 -23.25 -1.19
CA SER A 341 -48.55 -22.51 -1.80
C SER A 341 -47.98 -21.20 -2.39
N GLU A 342 -48.34 -20.76 -3.60
CA GLU A 342 -49.25 -19.62 -3.87
C GLU A 342 -49.29 -18.47 -2.84
N SER A 343 -48.84 -17.27 -3.24
CA SER A 343 -49.55 -15.99 -2.98
C SER A 343 -48.89 -14.78 -3.69
N SER A 344 -49.59 -14.32 -4.74
CA SER A 344 -50.08 -12.96 -4.98
C SER A 344 -49.19 -11.71 -4.79
N LEU A 345 -49.05 -10.98 -5.90
CA LEU A 345 -48.86 -9.52 -6.00
C LEU A 345 -50.06 -8.74 -5.43
N PRO A 346 -49.88 -7.45 -5.07
CA PRO A 346 -50.45 -6.35 -5.88
C PRO A 346 -49.43 -5.19 -6.07
N GLN A 347 -49.34 -4.54 -7.22
CA GLN A 347 -50.21 -3.48 -7.80
C GLN A 347 -49.87 -2.05 -7.32
N SER A 348 -49.71 -1.21 -8.34
CA SER A 348 -49.20 0.16 -8.44
C SER A 348 -49.98 1.25 -7.71
N LEU A 349 -49.31 2.41 -7.49
CA LEU A 349 -49.71 3.80 -7.84
C LEU A 349 -49.33 4.83 -6.75
N THR A 350 -48.62 5.89 -7.16
CA THR A 350 -48.82 7.33 -6.78
C THR A 350 -47.69 8.14 -7.44
N SER A 351 -47.94 9.05 -8.39
CA SER A 351 -48.63 10.35 -8.36
C SER A 351 -47.75 11.52 -7.89
N PHE A 352 -47.49 12.39 -8.87
CA PHE A 352 -46.97 13.76 -8.90
C PHE A 352 -47.15 14.70 -7.69
N SER A 353 -46.15 15.59 -7.50
CA SER A 353 -46.24 16.98 -6.99
C SER A 353 -44.89 17.65 -7.27
N SER A 354 -44.63 18.69 -8.08
CA SER A 354 -45.31 19.95 -8.47
C SER A 354 -45.46 21.00 -7.36
N ARG A 355 -44.37 21.74 -7.06
CA ARG A 355 -44.33 23.14 -6.55
C ARG A 355 -42.87 23.47 -6.20
N GLY A 356 -42.29 24.63 -6.45
CA GLY A 356 -42.75 25.92 -6.95
C GLY A 356 -41.54 26.86 -6.96
N ALA A 357 -41.57 27.86 -7.84
CA ALA A 357 -40.60 28.94 -7.91
C ALA A 357 -40.55 29.74 -6.60
N ASP A 358 -39.39 30.31 -6.27
CA ASP A 358 -39.36 31.68 -5.78
C ASP A 358 -38.01 32.36 -6.07
N GLU A 359 -38.10 33.51 -6.73
CA GLU A 359 -37.07 34.52 -6.92
C GLU A 359 -36.77 35.21 -5.59
N VAL A 360 -35.50 35.53 -5.29
CA VAL A 360 -35.17 36.79 -4.61
C VAL A 360 -33.82 37.30 -5.13
N SER A 361 -33.87 38.51 -5.68
CA SER A 361 -32.76 39.34 -6.14
C SER A 361 -32.16 40.21 -5.03
N GLU A 362 -31.01 40.84 -5.37
CA GLU A 362 -30.45 42.11 -4.88
C GLU A 362 -29.39 42.11 -3.76
N PRO A 363 -28.54 43.17 -3.63
CA PRO A 363 -27.98 44.03 -4.70
C PRO A 363 -26.47 44.36 -4.52
N ASP A 364 -25.97 45.00 -5.57
CA ASP A 364 -24.77 45.82 -5.71
C ASP A 364 -24.23 46.50 -4.44
N SER A 365 -22.91 46.44 -4.30
CA SER A 365 -22.14 47.56 -3.75
C SER A 365 -20.65 47.48 -4.11
N GLN A 366 -20.18 48.60 -4.65
CA GLN A 366 -18.93 49.30 -4.31
C GLN A 366 -17.72 49.26 -5.26
N MET A 367 -17.51 50.47 -5.79
CA MET A 367 -16.28 51.26 -5.81
C MET A 367 -15.52 51.37 -7.14
N GLN A 368 -15.85 52.46 -7.83
CA GLN A 368 -14.95 53.31 -8.59
C GLN A 368 -13.67 53.65 -7.81
N SER A 369 -12.52 53.45 -8.45
CA SER A 369 -11.33 54.29 -8.33
C SER A 369 -10.51 54.10 -9.61
N LEU A 370 -10.64 55.02 -10.57
CA LEU A 370 -9.66 56.07 -10.86
C LEU A 370 -8.27 55.53 -11.25
N ASP A 371 -8.08 55.60 -12.57
CA ASP A 371 -6.86 55.62 -13.37
C ASP A 371 -5.79 56.57 -12.77
N PRO A 372 -4.49 56.23 -12.91
CA PRO A 372 -3.74 56.96 -13.94
C PRO A 372 -2.72 56.10 -14.70
N SER A 373 -2.94 56.04 -16.01
CA SER A 373 -1.98 56.22 -17.10
C SER A 373 -0.53 56.55 -16.67
N ALA A 374 0.36 55.58 -16.84
CA ALA A 374 1.75 55.79 -17.14
C ALA A 374 2.25 54.64 -18.02
N GLU A 375 2.58 55.00 -19.25
CA GLU A 375 3.09 54.21 -20.36
C GLU A 375 4.16 53.18 -19.92
N VAL A 376 3.77 51.91 -19.93
CA VAL A 376 4.69 50.78 -20.09
C VAL A 376 4.15 49.97 -21.26
N GLU A 377 4.53 50.40 -22.46
CA GLU A 377 4.33 49.71 -23.73
C GLU A 377 5.24 48.46 -23.78
N GLY A 378 5.03 47.56 -22.82
CA GLY A 378 5.74 46.30 -22.68
C GLY A 378 4.81 45.17 -23.06
N MET A 379 4.92 44.72 -24.32
CA MET A 379 4.38 43.46 -24.85
C MET A 379 3.23 42.86 -24.04
N LEU A 380 2.04 43.45 -24.20
CA LEU A 380 0.79 42.82 -23.78
C LEU A 380 0.58 41.63 -24.72
N VAL A 381 1.30 40.54 -24.46
CA VAL A 381 1.06 39.26 -25.10
C VAL A 381 -0.39 38.95 -24.79
N ASP A 382 -1.21 39.04 -25.84
CA ASP A 382 -2.66 38.94 -25.76
C ASP A 382 -3.01 37.68 -24.95
N GLU A 383 -3.59 37.89 -23.76
CA GLU A 383 -3.94 36.83 -22.82
C GLU A 383 -4.82 35.77 -23.50
N GLN A 384 -5.62 36.19 -24.49
CA GLN A 384 -6.41 35.31 -25.33
C GLN A 384 -5.56 34.37 -26.19
N VAL A 385 -4.40 34.82 -26.68
CA VAL A 385 -3.46 33.98 -27.45
C VAL A 385 -2.83 32.93 -26.55
N VAL A 386 -2.49 33.30 -25.31
CA VAL A 386 -1.95 32.34 -24.32
C VAL A 386 -3.00 31.30 -23.93
N GLU A 387 -4.24 31.74 -23.67
CA GLU A 387 -5.35 30.82 -23.35
C GLU A 387 -5.66 29.89 -24.53
N ALA A 388 -5.71 30.42 -25.75
CA ALA A 388 -5.92 29.62 -26.96
C ALA A 388 -4.80 28.59 -27.16
N LEU A 389 -3.54 28.96 -26.89
CA LEU A 389 -2.39 28.07 -27.00
C LEU A 389 -2.45 26.95 -25.95
N LEU A 390 -2.78 27.27 -24.69
CA LEU A 390 -2.94 26.29 -23.62
C LEU A 390 -4.09 25.33 -23.92
N LYS A 391 -5.22 25.84 -24.42
CA LYS A 391 -6.38 25.03 -24.81
C LYS A 391 -6.03 24.07 -25.96
N ALA A 392 -5.31 24.55 -26.97
CA ALA A 392 -4.85 23.72 -28.08
C ALA A 392 -3.85 22.64 -27.63
N GLN A 393 -2.93 22.98 -26.71
CA GLN A 393 -1.97 22.03 -26.15
C GLN A 393 -2.69 20.95 -25.32
N ASN A 394 -3.66 21.33 -24.50
CA ASN A 394 -4.42 20.38 -23.69
C ASN A 394 -5.26 19.44 -24.57
N ALA A 395 -5.92 19.97 -25.61
CA ALA A 395 -6.66 19.15 -26.58
C ALA A 395 -5.74 18.13 -27.29
N ARG A 396 -4.53 18.55 -27.69
CA ARG A 396 -3.54 17.64 -28.30
C ARG A 396 -3.09 16.55 -27.33
N PHE A 397 -2.90 16.89 -26.05
CA PHE A 397 -2.54 15.91 -25.04
C PHE A 397 -3.65 14.90 -24.79
N GLU A 398 -4.91 15.35 -24.72
CA GLU A 398 -6.08 14.48 -24.60
C GLU A 398 -6.22 13.52 -25.78
N GLN A 399 -5.98 14.02 -27.00
CA GLN A 399 -5.94 13.19 -28.21
C GLN A 399 -4.85 12.12 -28.15
N LEU A 400 -3.61 12.48 -27.79
CA LEU A 400 -2.51 11.52 -27.65
C LEU A 400 -2.82 10.44 -26.60
N MET A 401 -3.45 10.84 -25.49
CA MET A 401 -3.87 9.88 -24.46
C MET A 401 -5.02 8.98 -24.95
N HIS A 402 -5.88 9.45 -25.85
CA HIS A 402 -6.89 8.62 -26.50
C HIS A 402 -6.25 7.59 -27.44
N GLU A 403 -5.37 8.04 -28.35
CA GLU A 403 -4.64 7.18 -29.28
C GLU A 403 -3.85 6.09 -28.54
N LEU A 404 -3.17 6.43 -27.44
CA LEU A 404 -2.41 5.46 -26.64
C LEU A 404 -3.31 4.43 -25.94
N ARG A 405 -4.53 4.80 -25.54
CA ARG A 405 -5.50 3.83 -24.99
C ARG A 405 -6.03 2.89 -26.06
N GLU A 406 -6.27 3.40 -27.26
CA GLU A 406 -6.72 2.63 -28.42
C GLU A 406 -5.65 1.64 -28.89
N GLU A 407 -4.40 2.09 -29.01
CA GLU A 407 -3.25 1.24 -29.34
C GLU A 407 -3.08 0.10 -28.33
N ARG A 408 -3.16 0.40 -27.02
CA ARG A 408 -3.13 -0.62 -25.97
C ARG A 408 -4.30 -1.59 -26.01
N MET A 409 -5.45 -1.18 -26.55
CA MET A 409 -6.61 -2.05 -26.71
C MET A 409 -6.40 -3.01 -27.89
N GLU A 410 -5.92 -2.51 -29.02
CA GLU A 410 -5.62 -3.33 -30.20
C GLU A 410 -4.46 -4.30 -29.91
N GLU A 411 -3.43 -3.89 -29.17
CA GLU A 411 -2.34 -4.79 -28.72
C GLU A 411 -2.88 -5.96 -27.88
N ARG A 412 -3.82 -5.71 -26.97
CA ARG A 412 -4.46 -6.78 -26.18
C ARG A 412 -5.28 -7.71 -27.05
N LYS A 413 -6.00 -7.17 -28.04
CA LYS A 413 -6.81 -7.93 -28.99
C LYS A 413 -5.92 -8.80 -29.89
N GLN A 414 -4.78 -8.29 -30.35
CA GLN A 414 -3.78 -9.05 -31.11
C GLN A 414 -3.17 -10.16 -30.25
N ASN A 415 -2.78 -9.87 -29.00
CA ASN A 415 -2.27 -10.86 -28.07
C ASN A 415 -3.30 -11.97 -27.78
N GLN A 416 -4.58 -11.60 -27.63
CA GLN A 416 -5.66 -12.58 -27.45
C GLN A 416 -5.85 -13.45 -28.70
N ALA A 417 -5.82 -12.86 -29.89
CA ALA A 417 -5.93 -13.59 -31.16
C ALA A 417 -4.76 -14.57 -31.34
N MET A 418 -3.52 -14.14 -31.04
CA MET A 418 -2.34 -15.00 -31.08
C MET A 418 -2.47 -16.19 -30.11
N LEU A 419 -2.94 -15.96 -28.88
CA LEU A 419 -3.15 -17.05 -27.91
C LEU A 419 -4.23 -18.05 -28.38
N LEU A 420 -5.30 -17.57 -29.01
CA LEU A 420 -6.34 -18.43 -29.58
C LEU A 420 -5.79 -19.27 -30.75
N GLU A 421 -4.95 -18.68 -31.59
CA GLU A 421 -4.27 -19.39 -32.69
C GLU A 421 -3.35 -20.50 -32.15
N ILE A 422 -2.55 -20.21 -31.12
CA ILE A 422 -1.72 -21.21 -30.44
C ILE A 422 -2.58 -22.34 -29.84
N LEU A 423 -3.75 -22.02 -29.27
CA LEU A 423 -4.66 -23.02 -28.73
C LEU A 423 -5.32 -23.86 -29.82
N TYR A 424 -5.66 -23.27 -30.97
CA TYR A 424 -6.22 -23.98 -32.11
C TYR A 424 -5.22 -25.01 -32.67
N GLN A 425 -3.96 -24.60 -32.85
CA GLN A 425 -2.87 -25.48 -33.26
C GLN A 425 -2.59 -26.62 -32.27
N ARG A 426 -2.96 -26.45 -30.99
CA ARG A 426 -2.84 -27.48 -29.95
C ARG A 426 -4.01 -28.47 -29.90
N THR A 427 -5.00 -28.39 -30.78
CA THR A 427 -6.08 -29.38 -30.83
C THR A 427 -5.62 -30.56 -31.69
N PRO A 428 -5.15 -31.69 -31.10
CA PRO A 428 -4.57 -32.76 -31.90
C PRO A 428 -5.65 -33.46 -32.74
N SER A 429 -5.33 -33.80 -33.98
CA SER A 429 -6.07 -34.84 -34.72
C SER A 429 -5.85 -36.18 -34.02
N GLU A 430 -6.88 -37.01 -33.96
CA GLU A 430 -7.08 -38.15 -33.03
C GLU A 430 -6.08 -39.33 -33.10
N ASP A 431 -4.91 -39.19 -33.75
CA ASP A 431 -3.91 -40.26 -33.85
C ASP A 431 -2.81 -40.11 -32.77
N CYS A 432 -2.84 -41.02 -31.79
CA CYS A 432 -2.26 -40.80 -30.45
C CYS A 432 -0.78 -41.20 -30.27
N ASN A 433 -0.12 -41.84 -31.24
CA ASN A 433 1.19 -42.47 -31.00
C ASN A 433 2.41 -41.80 -31.67
N GLN A 434 2.22 -40.88 -32.63
CA GLN A 434 3.32 -40.09 -33.22
C GLN A 434 3.48 -38.70 -32.55
N ASN A 435 2.55 -38.35 -31.66
CA ASN A 435 2.26 -36.99 -31.21
C ASN A 435 3.29 -36.40 -30.23
N VAL A 436 4.08 -37.22 -29.54
CA VAL A 436 4.94 -36.73 -28.43
C VAL A 436 6.17 -35.99 -28.96
N SER A 437 6.84 -36.52 -29.98
CA SER A 437 8.03 -35.87 -30.55
C SER A 437 7.69 -34.58 -31.29
N ASP A 438 6.52 -34.54 -31.96
CA ASP A 438 6.05 -33.34 -32.65
C ASP A 438 5.61 -32.25 -31.66
N MET A 439 4.98 -32.64 -30.55
CA MET A 439 4.64 -31.73 -29.45
C MET A 439 5.88 -31.14 -28.78
N GLU A 440 6.93 -31.92 -28.54
CA GLU A 440 8.19 -31.41 -27.98
C GLU A 440 8.86 -30.41 -28.93
N SER A 441 8.98 -30.74 -30.22
CA SER A 441 9.50 -29.82 -31.24
C SER A 441 8.65 -28.54 -31.38
N LEU A 442 7.32 -28.65 -31.27
CA LEU A 442 6.42 -27.50 -31.32
C LEU A 442 6.59 -26.60 -30.08
N VAL A 443 6.77 -27.18 -28.90
CA VAL A 443 7.03 -26.44 -27.66
C VAL A 443 8.37 -25.72 -27.73
N GLU A 444 9.42 -26.38 -28.23
CA GLU A 444 10.73 -25.74 -28.42
C GLU A 444 10.66 -24.57 -29.40
N LYS A 445 10.00 -24.74 -30.55
CA LYS A 445 9.77 -23.65 -31.51
C LYS A 445 8.97 -22.49 -30.91
N GLN A 446 7.94 -22.78 -30.12
CA GLN A 446 7.16 -21.74 -29.44
C GLN A 446 8.00 -21.00 -28.40
N GLN A 447 8.86 -21.71 -27.66
CA GLN A 447 9.77 -21.10 -26.70
C GLN A 447 10.79 -20.19 -27.40
N GLU A 448 11.35 -20.63 -28.53
CA GLU A 448 12.27 -19.84 -29.35
C GLU A 448 11.58 -18.57 -29.87
N GLN A 449 10.39 -18.69 -30.46
CA GLN A 449 9.61 -17.55 -30.94
C GLN A 449 9.28 -16.54 -29.83
N LEU A 450 8.95 -17.02 -28.63
CA LEU A 450 8.67 -16.15 -27.48
C LEU A 450 9.93 -15.40 -27.02
N MET A 451 11.08 -16.08 -27.02
CA MET A 451 12.38 -15.48 -26.67
C MET A 451 12.83 -14.45 -27.69
N ASP A 452 12.59 -14.70 -28.98
CA ASP A 452 12.86 -13.74 -30.05
C ASP A 452 11.99 -12.49 -29.92
N LEU A 453 10.69 -12.67 -29.62
CA LEU A 453 9.77 -11.56 -29.39
C LEU A 453 10.18 -10.72 -28.18
N PHE A 454 10.57 -11.35 -27.07
CA PHE A 454 11.08 -10.62 -25.90
C PHE A 454 12.37 -9.87 -26.21
N SER A 455 13.27 -10.48 -26.98
CA SER A 455 14.52 -9.84 -27.41
C SER A 455 14.26 -8.66 -28.33
N GLN A 456 13.27 -8.76 -29.23
CA GLN A 456 12.82 -7.65 -30.07
C GLN A 456 12.26 -6.50 -29.23
N MET A 457 11.28 -6.77 -28.35
CA MET A 457 10.73 -5.73 -27.47
C MET A 457 11.79 -5.06 -26.61
N HIS A 458 12.81 -5.80 -26.16
CA HIS A 458 13.90 -5.22 -25.38
C HIS A 458 14.77 -4.27 -26.21
N ARG A 459 15.05 -4.62 -27.47
CA ARG A 459 15.77 -3.76 -28.42
C ARG A 459 14.98 -2.49 -28.74
N GLU A 460 13.68 -2.60 -29.03
CA GLU A 460 12.82 -1.44 -29.31
C GLU A 460 12.78 -0.48 -28.11
N ARG A 461 12.58 -1.00 -26.90
CA ARG A 461 12.54 -0.18 -25.68
C ARG A 461 13.89 0.46 -25.34
N GLN A 462 15.00 -0.15 -25.76
CA GLN A 462 16.34 0.42 -25.63
C GLN A 462 16.55 1.54 -26.66
N GLN A 463 16.11 1.33 -27.91
CA GLN A 463 16.13 2.34 -28.97
C GLN A 463 15.33 3.58 -28.57
N GLU A 464 14.12 3.41 -28.03
CA GLU A 464 13.28 4.53 -27.55
C GLU A 464 14.00 5.37 -26.49
N ARG A 465 14.76 4.75 -25.58
CA ARG A 465 15.55 5.46 -24.57
C ARG A 465 16.69 6.24 -25.21
N GLU A 466 17.36 5.65 -26.19
CA GLU A 466 18.46 6.29 -26.91
C GLU A 466 17.96 7.49 -27.73
N ASP A 467 16.82 7.34 -28.39
CA ASP A 467 16.14 8.41 -29.13
C ASP A 467 15.69 9.54 -28.21
N PHE A 468 15.10 9.19 -27.05
CA PHE A 468 14.76 10.18 -26.01
C PHE A 468 15.99 10.94 -25.52
N HIS A 469 17.10 10.23 -25.23
CA HIS A 469 18.35 10.88 -24.84
C HIS A 469 18.99 11.71 -25.95
N ALA A 470 18.81 11.33 -27.23
CA ALA A 470 19.23 12.13 -28.36
C ALA A 470 18.41 13.44 -28.46
N LEU A 471 17.09 13.35 -28.30
CA LEU A 471 16.20 14.52 -28.28
C LEU A 471 16.55 15.49 -27.14
N VAL A 472 16.77 14.97 -25.93
CA VAL A 472 17.21 15.79 -24.78
C VAL A 472 18.54 16.48 -25.06
N ARG A 473 19.51 15.79 -25.68
CA ARG A 473 20.78 16.41 -26.09
C ARG A 473 20.58 17.52 -27.11
N GLN A 474 19.68 17.35 -28.08
CA GLN A 474 19.36 18.39 -29.06
C GLN A 474 18.70 19.61 -28.39
N LEU A 475 17.75 19.40 -27.49
CA LEU A 475 17.08 20.49 -26.75
C LEU A 475 18.05 21.26 -25.84
N CYS A 476 19.00 20.57 -25.21
CA CYS A 476 20.04 21.21 -24.40
C CYS A 476 21.10 21.94 -25.23
N ALA A 477 21.28 21.56 -26.50
CA ALA A 477 22.24 22.16 -27.41
C ALA A 477 21.70 23.38 -28.17
N LEU A 478 20.38 23.64 -28.13
CA LEU A 478 19.83 24.85 -28.73
C LEU A 478 20.35 26.09 -27.96
N PRO A 479 21.00 27.04 -28.65
CA PRO A 479 21.43 28.28 -28.02
C PRO A 479 20.20 29.02 -27.48
N ARG A 480 20.25 29.40 -26.20
CA ARG A 480 19.23 30.27 -25.60
C ARG A 480 19.37 31.66 -26.25
N SER A 481 18.52 31.93 -27.24
CA SER A 481 18.39 33.22 -27.92
C SER A 481 17.75 34.26 -27.01
#